data_AF-A0A2V7IBN5-F1
#
_entry.id   AF-A0A2V7IBN5-F1
#
_cell.length_a   1.000
_cell.length_b   1.000
_cell.length_c   1.000
_cell.angle_alpha   90.00
_cell.angle_beta   90.00
_cell.angle_gamma   90.00
#
_symmetry.space_group_name_H-M   'P 1'
#
loop_
_entity.id
_entity.type
_entity.pdbx_description
1 polymer ?
#
loop_
_entity_poly.entity_id
_entity_poly.type
_entity_poly.pdbx_seq_one_letter_code
_entity_poly.pdbx_strand_id
1 'polypeptide(L)'
;MASFSRLRATFLCNAVARRFCSTLLLFLCLACDGVSRPDDTLGLQSSARWEWHGRLVVQGDSTLTLVRMAIDTMHGGGDVALARFDFNPAVGEGDEYSLTLALDLGRARDLRQNVPYPLGPPPARLPAYATVTCLCRPLKPDSVRGTFTLATRGLRQITGRVDATLYFTEWNDAARHVTYSLHQRIDLVK
;
A
#
# COMPACT_ATOMS: atom_id res chain seq x y z
N MET A 1 -48.59 13.71 46.07
CA MET A 1 -47.18 14.15 45.92
C MET A 1 -46.33 12.96 45.48
N ALA A 2 -46.09 12.79 44.16
CA ALA A 2 -45.11 11.83 43.63
C ALA A 2 -44.71 12.26 42.21
N SER A 3 -43.81 13.25 42.07
CA SER A 3 -43.40 13.76 40.75
C SER A 3 -41.89 14.06 40.63
N PHE A 4 -41.05 13.55 41.54
CA PHE A 4 -39.62 13.86 41.54
C PHE A 4 -38.69 12.70 41.12
N SER A 5 -39.19 11.46 40.95
CA SER A 5 -38.33 10.30 40.66
C SER A 5 -38.13 10.00 39.17
N ARG A 6 -39.08 10.34 38.28
CA ARG A 6 -39.00 9.97 36.85
C ARG A 6 -38.07 10.85 36.02
N LEU A 7 -37.91 12.13 36.37
CA LEU A 7 -37.05 13.06 35.64
C LEU A 7 -35.55 12.76 35.83
N ARG A 8 -35.13 12.26 37.00
CA ARG A 8 -33.72 11.93 37.26
C ARG A 8 -33.26 10.70 36.48
N ALA A 9 -34.13 9.69 36.33
CA ALA A 9 -33.80 8.45 35.64
C ALA A 9 -33.61 8.65 34.13
N THR A 10 -34.40 9.51 33.48
CA THR A 10 -34.26 9.82 32.04
C THR A 10 -33.00 10.64 31.75
N PHE A 11 -32.62 11.58 32.62
CA PHE A 11 -31.36 12.33 32.46
C PHE A 11 -30.12 11.45 32.64
N LEU A 12 -30.12 10.50 33.59
CA LEU A 12 -29.03 9.53 33.78
C LEU A 12 -28.91 8.54 32.62
N CYS A 13 -30.01 7.99 32.11
CA CYS A 13 -29.99 7.12 30.93
C CYS A 13 -29.45 7.85 29.68
N ASN A 14 -29.87 9.10 29.45
CA ASN A 14 -29.39 9.88 28.32
C ASN A 14 -27.90 10.25 28.46
N ALA A 15 -27.40 10.55 29.65
CA ALA A 15 -25.98 10.85 29.86
C ALA A 15 -25.09 9.61 29.68
N VAL A 16 -25.54 8.43 30.13
CA VAL A 16 -24.82 7.16 29.95
C VAL A 16 -24.83 6.74 28.48
N ALA A 17 -25.97 6.84 27.79
CA ALA A 17 -26.07 6.55 26.35
C ALA A 17 -25.21 7.51 25.50
N ARG A 18 -25.16 8.79 25.86
CA ARG A 18 -24.34 9.79 25.15
C ARG A 18 -22.85 9.58 25.40
N ARG A 19 -22.45 9.21 26.62
CA ARG A 19 -21.07 8.84 26.94
C ARG A 19 -20.66 7.55 26.23
N PHE A 20 -21.51 6.52 26.24
CA PHE A 20 -21.27 5.28 25.49
C PHE A 20 -21.15 5.54 23.99
N CYS A 21 -22.05 6.33 23.41
CA CYS A 21 -22.02 6.66 21.99
C CYS A 21 -20.79 7.50 21.63
N SER A 22 -20.38 8.47 22.46
CA SER A 22 -19.13 9.23 22.26
C SER A 22 -17.87 8.38 22.44
N THR A 23 -17.83 7.44 23.40
CA THR A 23 -16.70 6.52 23.53
C THR A 23 -16.66 5.52 22.39
N LEU A 24 -17.80 5.04 21.91
CA LEU A 24 -17.87 4.15 20.75
C LEU A 24 -17.44 4.88 19.48
N LEU A 25 -17.85 6.14 19.28
CA LEU A 25 -17.39 6.99 18.18
C LEU A 25 -15.89 7.27 18.29
N LEU A 26 -15.34 7.55 19.48
CA LEU A 26 -13.89 7.70 19.64
C LEU A 26 -13.13 6.39 19.34
N PHE A 27 -13.66 5.23 19.76
CA PHE A 27 -13.10 3.92 19.44
C PHE A 27 -13.22 3.58 17.94
N LEU A 28 -14.34 3.95 17.30
CA LEU A 28 -14.56 3.80 15.86
C LEU A 28 -13.67 4.76 15.05
N CYS A 29 -13.40 5.97 15.55
CA CYS A 29 -12.47 6.93 14.94
C CYS A 29 -10.99 6.55 15.17
N LEU A 30 -10.65 5.91 16.30
CA LEU A 30 -9.32 5.32 16.51
C LEU A 30 -9.12 4.03 15.69
N ALA A 31 -10.22 3.39 15.28
CA ALA A 31 -10.23 2.28 14.34
C ALA A 31 -10.44 2.74 12.88
N CYS A 32 -10.36 4.04 12.59
CA CYS A 32 -10.20 4.50 11.22
C CYS A 32 -8.87 3.95 10.71
N ASP A 33 -8.93 3.19 9.63
CA ASP A 33 -7.79 2.56 8.98
C ASP A 33 -6.74 3.64 8.64
N GLY A 34 -5.71 3.80 9.48
CA GLY A 34 -4.69 4.86 9.36
C GLY A 34 -3.85 4.77 8.08
N VAL A 35 -4.11 3.74 7.27
CA VAL A 35 -3.49 3.48 5.97
C VAL A 35 -4.21 4.13 4.81
N SER A 36 -5.49 4.48 4.94
CA SER A 36 -6.25 5.21 3.91
C SER A 36 -6.36 6.69 4.28
N ARG A 37 -6.09 7.58 3.33
CA ARG A 37 -6.16 9.03 3.57
C ARG A 37 -6.89 9.76 2.43
N PRO A 38 -7.48 10.95 2.71
CA PRO A 38 -8.20 11.72 1.69
C PRO A 38 -7.34 12.19 0.50
N ASP A 39 -6.03 12.30 0.70
CA ASP A 39 -5.02 12.71 -0.30
C ASP A 39 -4.34 11.52 -1.01
N ASP A 40 -4.88 10.31 -0.84
CA ASP A 40 -4.36 9.12 -1.52
C ASP A 40 -4.45 9.28 -3.04
N THR A 41 -3.47 8.70 -3.75
CA THR A 41 -3.46 8.76 -5.21
C THR A 41 -4.66 8.02 -5.80
N LEU A 42 -5.14 8.47 -6.98
CA LEU A 42 -6.40 8.01 -7.59
C LEU A 42 -6.34 6.61 -8.25
N GLY A 43 -5.46 5.72 -7.82
CA GLY A 43 -5.32 4.36 -8.36
C GLY A 43 -6.14 3.32 -7.60
N LEU A 44 -6.84 2.46 -8.33
CA LEU A 44 -7.51 1.29 -7.75
C LEU A 44 -6.53 0.12 -7.73
N GLN A 45 -6.31 -0.50 -6.57
CA GLN A 45 -5.58 -1.76 -6.53
C GLN A 45 -6.41 -2.87 -7.18
N SER A 46 -6.03 -3.29 -8.39
CA SER A 46 -6.77 -4.28 -9.17
C SER A 46 -6.32 -5.72 -8.93
N SER A 47 -5.08 -5.90 -8.48
CA SER A 47 -4.59 -7.20 -8.02
C SER A 47 -3.48 -7.03 -6.99
N ALA A 48 -3.37 -8.00 -6.10
CA ALA A 48 -2.23 -8.14 -5.22
C ALA A 48 -1.99 -9.60 -4.88
N ARG A 49 -0.73 -9.95 -4.65
CA ARG A 49 -0.28 -11.27 -4.26
C ARG A 49 0.83 -11.14 -3.22
N TRP A 50 0.79 -11.96 -2.20
CA TRP A 50 1.83 -12.12 -1.20
C TRP A 50 2.20 -13.59 -1.03
N GLU A 51 3.50 -13.87 -0.95
CA GLU A 51 4.05 -15.20 -0.68
C GLU A 51 5.07 -15.14 0.44
N TRP A 52 4.91 -16.02 1.43
CA TRP A 52 5.77 -16.19 2.61
C TRP A 52 7.08 -16.96 2.39
N HIS A 53 7.27 -17.50 1.19
CA HIS A 53 8.45 -18.28 0.79
C HIS A 53 8.78 -18.01 -0.68
N GLY A 54 8.75 -16.75 -1.05
CA GLY A 54 9.00 -16.31 -2.41
C GLY A 54 10.28 -15.48 -2.50
N ARG A 55 10.73 -15.34 -3.74
CA ARG A 55 11.78 -14.42 -4.14
C ARG A 55 11.22 -13.49 -5.20
N LEU A 56 11.49 -12.19 -5.08
CA LEU A 56 11.23 -11.27 -6.17
C LEU A 56 12.21 -11.52 -7.31
N VAL A 57 11.66 -11.76 -8.49
CA VAL A 57 12.40 -11.83 -9.74
C VAL A 57 12.02 -10.60 -10.54
N VAL A 58 13.01 -9.72 -10.75
CA VAL A 58 12.89 -8.51 -11.55
C VAL A 58 13.82 -8.67 -12.73
N GLN A 59 13.24 -8.92 -13.90
CA GLN A 59 13.98 -9.15 -15.14
C GLN A 59 13.66 -8.02 -16.12
N GLY A 60 14.70 -7.34 -16.60
CA GLY A 60 14.58 -6.47 -17.76
C GLY A 60 14.57 -7.32 -19.03
N ASP A 61 13.54 -7.16 -19.85
CA ASP A 61 13.50 -7.65 -21.22
C ASP A 61 14.14 -6.59 -22.12
N SER A 62 15.34 -6.87 -22.61
CA SER A 62 16.09 -5.98 -23.49
C SER A 62 15.50 -5.87 -24.89
N THR A 63 14.60 -6.79 -25.28
CA THR A 63 13.95 -6.80 -26.60
C THR A 63 12.66 -5.99 -26.61
N LEU A 64 11.87 -6.08 -25.54
CA LEU A 64 10.58 -5.41 -25.42
C LEU A 64 10.61 -4.15 -24.57
N THR A 65 11.77 -3.79 -23.99
CA THR A 65 11.86 -2.60 -23.13
C THR A 65 10.85 -2.71 -21.97
N LEU A 66 10.75 -3.91 -21.39
CA LEU A 66 9.78 -4.25 -20.34
C LEU A 66 10.52 -4.68 -19.08
N VAL A 67 10.06 -4.25 -17.91
CA VAL A 67 10.45 -4.88 -16.64
C VAL A 67 9.40 -5.91 -16.28
N ARG A 68 9.78 -7.19 -16.30
CA ARG A 68 8.94 -8.26 -15.81
C ARG A 68 9.22 -8.48 -14.33
N MET A 69 8.18 -8.35 -13.51
CA MET A 69 8.24 -8.66 -12.10
C MET A 69 7.40 -9.89 -11.79
N ALA A 70 7.98 -10.84 -11.08
CA ALA A 70 7.32 -12.07 -10.69
C ALA A 70 7.75 -12.50 -9.29
N ILE A 71 6.92 -13.31 -8.65
CA ILE A 71 7.30 -14.04 -7.44
C ILE A 71 7.68 -15.45 -7.85
N ASP A 72 8.93 -15.81 -7.58
CA ASP A 72 9.45 -17.16 -7.71
C ASP A 72 9.30 -17.90 -6.37
N THR A 73 8.50 -18.96 -6.36
CA THR A 73 8.26 -19.80 -5.18
C THR A 73 9.09 -21.08 -5.16
N MET A 74 9.91 -21.34 -6.19
CA MET A 74 10.67 -22.59 -6.34
C MET A 74 12.00 -22.57 -5.59
N HIS A 75 12.65 -21.41 -5.51
CA HIS A 75 13.97 -21.26 -4.90
C HIS A 75 13.91 -20.76 -3.45
N GLY A 76 12.70 -20.68 -2.88
CA GLY A 76 12.44 -20.16 -1.56
C GLY A 76 12.80 -18.69 -1.38
N GLY A 77 12.73 -18.22 -0.13
CA GLY A 77 13.05 -16.85 0.21
C GLY A 77 12.25 -16.35 1.41
N GLY A 78 11.83 -15.10 1.32
CA GLY A 78 11.10 -14.40 2.36
C GLY A 78 9.65 -14.14 2.00
N ASP A 79 9.06 -13.23 2.77
CA ASP A 79 7.79 -12.60 2.48
C ASP A 79 7.97 -11.59 1.34
N VAL A 80 7.39 -11.87 0.18
CA VAL A 80 7.45 -11.00 -1.00
C VAL A 80 6.05 -10.72 -1.50
N ALA A 81 5.86 -9.53 -2.05
CA ALA A 81 4.57 -9.07 -2.52
C ALA A 81 4.64 -8.38 -3.87
N LEU A 82 3.58 -8.55 -4.65
CA LEU A 82 3.32 -7.86 -5.91
C LEU A 82 1.92 -7.25 -5.83
N ALA A 83 1.79 -5.98 -6.16
CA ALA A 83 0.50 -5.31 -6.26
C ALA A 83 0.43 -4.51 -7.56
N ARG A 84 -0.74 -4.50 -8.19
CA ARG A 84 -1.05 -3.71 -9.37
C ARG A 84 -2.11 -2.66 -9.01
N PHE A 85 -1.85 -1.44 -9.42
CA PHE A 85 -2.75 -0.30 -9.32
C PHE A 85 -3.09 0.16 -10.72
N ASP A 86 -4.37 0.21 -11.05
CA ASP A 86 -4.85 0.78 -12.30
C ASP A 86 -5.35 2.20 -12.02
N PHE A 87 -4.83 3.17 -12.77
CA PHE A 87 -5.24 4.56 -12.71
C PHE A 87 -6.21 4.81 -13.86
N ASN A 88 -7.39 5.34 -13.54
CA ASN A 88 -8.35 5.71 -14.55
C ASN A 88 -7.87 7.00 -15.24
N PRO A 89 -7.52 6.98 -16.54
CA PRO A 89 -7.34 8.23 -17.24
C PRO A 89 -8.69 8.95 -17.31
N ALA A 90 -8.72 10.23 -17.00
CA ALA A 90 -9.94 11.02 -17.16
C ALA A 90 -10.45 10.90 -18.62
N VAL A 91 -11.77 11.04 -18.81
CA VAL A 91 -12.43 10.94 -20.12
C VAL A 91 -11.72 11.86 -21.12
N GLY A 92 -10.95 11.28 -22.04
CA GLY A 92 -10.21 12.02 -23.06
C GLY A 92 -8.73 11.64 -23.20
N GLU A 93 -8.13 10.94 -22.23
CA GLU A 93 -6.76 10.42 -22.35
C GLU A 93 -6.80 8.89 -22.51
N GLY A 94 -6.33 8.38 -23.64
CA GLY A 94 -6.44 6.96 -24.02
C GLY A 94 -5.37 6.04 -23.42
N ASP A 95 -4.74 6.43 -22.30
CA ASP A 95 -3.62 5.67 -21.74
C ASP A 95 -3.98 5.13 -20.35
N GLU A 96 -4.31 3.84 -20.29
CA GLU A 96 -4.46 3.09 -19.05
C GLU A 96 -3.09 2.97 -18.36
N TYR A 97 -2.78 3.93 -17.49
CA TYR A 97 -1.61 3.85 -16.64
C TYR A 97 -1.88 2.80 -15.56
N SER A 98 -1.21 1.67 -15.66
CA SER A 98 -1.14 0.74 -14.55
C SER A 98 0.26 0.74 -13.97
N LEU A 99 0.33 0.71 -12.65
CA LEU A 99 1.55 0.57 -11.89
C LEU A 99 1.57 -0.81 -11.27
N THR A 100 2.68 -1.52 -11.43
CA THR A 100 2.98 -2.70 -10.61
C THR A 100 4.08 -2.34 -9.62
N LEU A 101 3.87 -2.65 -8.35
CA LEU A 101 4.79 -2.49 -7.24
C LEU A 101 5.16 -3.86 -6.69
N ALA A 102 6.44 -4.12 -6.53
CA ALA A 102 6.98 -5.30 -5.88
C ALA A 102 7.71 -4.90 -4.59
N LEU A 103 7.41 -5.60 -3.49
CA LEU A 103 7.99 -5.37 -2.17
C LEU A 103 8.64 -6.65 -1.66
N ASP A 104 9.91 -6.56 -1.24
CA ASP A 104 10.57 -7.60 -0.45
C ASP A 104 10.42 -7.23 1.03
N LEU A 105 9.50 -7.93 1.71
CA LEU A 105 9.20 -7.72 3.13
C LEU A 105 10.17 -8.51 4.04
N GLY A 106 11.06 -9.31 3.45
CA GLY A 106 12.02 -10.17 4.16
C GLY A 106 11.31 -11.16 5.08
N ARG A 107 11.26 -10.86 6.38
CA ARG A 107 10.46 -11.61 7.34
C ARG A 107 9.35 -10.69 7.85
N ALA A 108 8.15 -10.81 7.30
CA ALA A 108 7.03 -9.92 7.63
C ALA A 108 6.65 -9.99 9.12
N ARG A 109 6.94 -11.11 9.80
CA ARG A 109 6.75 -11.26 11.26
C ARG A 109 7.64 -10.32 12.10
N ASP A 110 8.77 -9.88 11.56
CA ASP A 110 9.73 -9.01 12.23
C ASP A 110 9.39 -7.52 12.03
N LEU A 111 8.38 -7.23 11.19
CA LEU A 111 7.85 -5.89 10.98
C LEU A 111 6.84 -5.56 12.07
N ARG A 112 7.07 -4.45 12.76
CA ARG A 112 6.17 -3.89 13.77
C ARG A 112 5.09 -3.07 13.07
N GLN A 113 3.88 -3.13 13.60
CA GLN A 113 2.78 -2.30 13.12
C GLN A 113 3.05 -0.83 13.38
N ASN A 114 2.57 0.02 12.48
CA ASN A 114 2.66 1.49 12.53
C ASN A 114 4.09 2.04 12.58
N VAL A 115 5.08 1.25 12.14
CA VAL A 115 6.47 1.70 11.96
C VAL A 115 6.72 1.91 10.47
N PRO A 116 7.16 3.11 10.04
CA PRO A 116 7.54 3.34 8.65
C PRO A 116 8.91 2.69 8.38
N TYR A 117 8.92 1.77 7.42
CA TYR A 117 10.14 1.10 6.96
C TYR A 117 10.60 1.68 5.62
N PRO A 118 11.87 2.09 5.49
CA PRO A 118 12.35 2.71 4.25
C PRO A 118 12.36 1.69 3.09
N LEU A 119 11.83 2.14 1.95
CA LEU A 119 11.80 1.44 0.68
C LEU A 119 12.98 1.86 -0.21
N GLY A 120 13.54 0.92 -0.96
CA GLY A 120 14.54 1.17 -2.00
C GLY A 120 15.76 0.24 -1.93
N PRO A 121 16.88 0.58 -2.58
CA PRO A 121 18.10 -0.20 -2.51
C PRO A 121 18.75 -0.10 -1.12
N PRO A 122 19.64 -1.04 -0.75
CA PRO A 122 20.45 -0.91 0.47
C PRO A 122 21.09 0.48 0.57
N PRO A 123 21.04 1.15 1.74
CA PRO A 123 20.75 0.60 3.07
C PRO A 123 19.26 0.58 3.47
N ALA A 124 18.33 0.84 2.56
CA ALA A 124 16.90 0.72 2.86
C ALA A 124 16.56 -0.70 3.36
N ARG A 125 15.59 -0.78 4.27
CA ARG A 125 15.24 -2.04 4.94
C ARG A 125 14.43 -2.96 4.04
N LEU A 126 13.59 -2.39 3.20
CA LEU A 126 12.68 -3.14 2.33
C LEU A 126 13.02 -2.84 0.87
N PRO A 127 13.68 -3.76 0.15
CA PRO A 127 13.83 -3.65 -1.29
C PRO A 127 12.47 -3.49 -1.97
N ALA A 128 12.37 -2.52 -2.87
CA ALA A 128 11.14 -2.23 -3.59
C ALA A 128 11.45 -1.90 -5.05
N TYR A 129 10.55 -2.34 -5.92
CA TYR A 129 10.66 -2.14 -7.36
C TYR A 129 9.28 -1.75 -7.89
N ALA A 130 9.24 -0.83 -8.84
CA ALA A 130 8.00 -0.50 -9.52
C ALA A 130 8.21 -0.47 -11.03
N THR A 131 7.15 -0.75 -11.76
CA THR A 131 7.05 -0.54 -13.21
C THR A 131 5.67 -0.01 -13.55
N VAL A 132 5.59 0.72 -14.66
CA VAL A 132 4.34 1.13 -15.28
C VAL A 132 4.10 0.33 -16.56
N THR A 133 2.85 0.20 -17.03
CA THR A 133 2.52 -0.52 -18.28
C THR A 133 3.04 0.14 -19.55
N CYS A 134 3.52 1.39 -19.50
CA CYS A 134 4.23 1.94 -20.65
C CYS A 134 5.46 1.07 -20.94
N LEU A 135 5.72 0.80 -22.22
CA LEU A 135 6.88 0.04 -22.75
C LEU A 135 8.20 0.79 -22.46
N CYS A 136 8.48 1.07 -21.19
CA CYS A 136 9.47 1.98 -20.67
C CYS A 136 10.74 1.22 -20.24
N ARG A 137 11.92 1.76 -20.59
CA ARG A 137 13.23 1.10 -20.40
C ARG A 137 13.46 0.63 -18.97
N PRO A 138 14.25 -0.45 -18.78
CA PRO A 138 14.38 -1.10 -17.48
C PRO A 138 14.68 -0.11 -16.38
N LEU A 139 13.77 -0.08 -15.42
CA LEU A 139 13.84 0.79 -14.27
C LEU A 139 14.92 0.29 -13.34
N LYS A 140 15.81 1.20 -12.95
CA LYS A 140 16.92 0.87 -12.04
C LYS A 140 16.37 0.28 -10.73
N PRO A 141 17.15 -0.54 -10.00
CA PRO A 141 16.82 -1.06 -8.65
C PRO A 141 16.52 -0.01 -7.55
N ASP A 142 16.42 1.27 -7.93
CA ASP A 142 16.17 2.43 -7.09
C ASP A 142 14.94 3.21 -7.59
N SER A 143 14.03 2.51 -8.26
CA SER A 143 12.82 3.09 -8.85
C SER A 143 11.74 3.41 -7.82
N VAL A 144 11.93 3.02 -6.55
CA VAL A 144 10.98 3.27 -5.46
C VAL A 144 11.75 3.78 -4.26
N ARG A 145 11.43 4.99 -3.79
CA ARG A 145 11.95 5.53 -2.53
C ARG A 145 10.82 6.05 -1.68
N GLY A 146 10.87 5.77 -0.39
CA GLY A 146 9.82 6.21 0.54
C GLY A 146 9.68 5.24 1.68
N THR A 147 8.45 4.97 2.09
CA THR A 147 8.18 4.10 3.23
C THR A 147 7.03 3.15 2.98
N PHE A 148 7.14 1.94 3.56
CA PHE A 148 6.02 1.05 3.80
C PHE A 148 5.73 1.00 5.30
N THR A 149 4.47 1.23 5.66
CA THR A 149 3.99 1.11 7.03
C THR A 149 3.04 -0.08 7.12
N LEU A 150 3.41 -1.09 7.91
CA LEU A 150 2.54 -2.22 8.19
C LEU A 150 1.39 -1.77 9.11
N ALA A 151 0.14 -2.04 8.75
CA ALA A 151 -1.00 -1.83 9.64
C ALA A 151 -1.45 -3.12 10.29
N THR A 152 -1.77 -4.13 9.47
CA THR A 152 -2.20 -5.44 9.97
C THR A 152 -1.51 -6.56 9.23
N ARG A 153 -1.30 -7.67 9.94
CA ARG A 153 -0.72 -8.90 9.40
C ARG A 153 -1.58 -10.07 9.87
N GLY A 154 -2.44 -10.55 8.99
CA GLY A 154 -3.21 -11.77 9.15
C GLY A 154 -2.48 -13.00 8.60
N LEU A 155 -3.16 -14.15 8.64
CA LEU A 155 -2.62 -15.42 8.14
C LEU A 155 -2.52 -15.48 6.61
N ARG A 156 -3.41 -14.77 5.91
CA ARG A 156 -3.51 -14.76 4.44
C ARG A 156 -3.55 -13.35 3.85
N GLN A 157 -3.39 -12.33 4.68
CA GLN A 157 -3.50 -10.94 4.28
C GLN A 157 -2.50 -10.09 5.05
N ILE A 158 -1.88 -9.14 4.35
CA ILE A 158 -1.12 -8.06 4.92
C ILE A 158 -1.73 -6.76 4.42
N THR A 159 -2.14 -5.88 5.33
CA THR A 159 -2.56 -4.54 4.99
C THR A 159 -1.51 -3.55 5.47
N GLY A 160 -1.19 -2.58 4.64
CA GLY A 160 -0.27 -1.51 4.98
C GLY A 160 -0.52 -0.27 4.17
N ARG A 161 0.41 0.66 4.25
CA ARG A 161 0.45 1.88 3.45
C ARG A 161 1.80 2.03 2.79
N VAL A 162 1.78 2.42 1.53
CA VAL A 162 2.96 2.84 0.78
C VAL A 162 2.86 4.35 0.59
N ASP A 163 3.89 5.06 1.05
CA ASP A 163 4.11 6.48 0.77
C ASP A 163 5.48 6.57 0.09
N ALA A 164 5.48 6.64 -1.24
CA ALA A 164 6.70 6.54 -2.03
C ALA A 164 6.71 7.45 -3.25
N THR A 165 7.89 7.89 -3.64
CA THR A 165 8.18 8.46 -4.95
C THR A 165 8.76 7.38 -5.84
N LEU A 166 8.16 7.23 -7.01
CA LEU A 166 8.58 6.31 -8.04
C LEU A 166 9.36 7.08 -9.10
N TYR A 167 10.52 6.55 -9.50
CA TYR A 167 11.42 7.19 -10.45
C TYR A 167 11.42 6.40 -11.75
N PHE A 168 10.88 7.02 -12.80
CA PHE A 168 10.77 6.45 -14.13
C PHE A 168 11.69 7.15 -15.14
N THR A 169 12.12 6.41 -16.16
CA THR A 169 12.83 6.95 -17.33
C THR A 169 11.94 6.72 -18.55
N GLU A 170 11.76 7.75 -19.37
CA GLU A 170 10.91 7.65 -20.56
C GLU A 170 11.45 6.61 -21.55
N TRP A 171 10.55 6.01 -22.34
CA TRP A 171 10.92 4.94 -23.28
C TRP A 171 11.75 5.46 -24.46
N ASN A 172 11.40 6.64 -24.98
CA ASN A 172 11.96 7.25 -26.17
C ASN A 172 13.21 8.08 -25.90
N ASP A 173 13.44 8.47 -24.65
CA ASP A 173 14.58 9.30 -24.26
C ASP A 173 15.12 8.92 -22.87
N ALA A 174 16.33 8.36 -22.85
CA ALA A 174 17.00 7.94 -21.63
C ALA A 174 17.48 9.11 -20.74
N ALA A 175 17.48 10.34 -21.27
CA ALA A 175 17.77 11.55 -20.52
C ALA A 175 16.52 12.14 -19.84
N ARG A 176 15.32 11.70 -20.21
CA ARG A 176 14.07 12.17 -19.62
C ARG A 176 13.64 11.27 -18.48
N HIS A 177 13.53 11.88 -17.31
CA HIS A 177 13.13 11.23 -16.08
C HIS A 177 11.82 11.84 -15.58
N VAL A 178 10.91 10.98 -15.14
CA VAL A 178 9.61 11.36 -14.60
C VAL A 178 9.48 10.77 -13.21
N THR A 179 8.92 11.53 -12.28
CA THR A 179 8.61 11.05 -10.95
C THR A 179 7.12 10.94 -10.76
N TYR A 180 6.69 9.89 -10.07
CA TYR A 180 5.29 9.69 -9.70
C TYR A 180 5.18 9.50 -8.18
N SER A 181 4.28 10.22 -7.52
CA SER A 181 4.00 9.99 -6.11
C SER A 181 2.94 8.91 -5.97
N LEU A 182 3.20 7.90 -5.13
CA LEU A 182 2.26 6.86 -4.75
C LEU A 182 1.99 6.98 -3.25
N HIS A 183 0.75 7.27 -2.91
CA HIS A 183 0.26 7.41 -1.53
C HIS A 183 -0.98 6.56 -1.40
N GLN A 184 -0.83 5.31 -0.97
CA GLN A 184 -1.96 4.38 -0.95
C GLN A 184 -1.86 3.36 0.15
N ARG A 185 -3.03 3.00 0.65
CA ARG A 185 -3.25 1.70 1.26
C ARG A 185 -2.92 0.58 0.26
N ILE A 186 -2.27 -0.46 0.74
CA ILE A 186 -2.01 -1.70 0.00
C ILE A 186 -2.61 -2.88 0.76
N ASP A 187 -3.34 -3.74 0.06
CA ASP A 187 -3.94 -4.95 0.60
C ASP A 187 -3.38 -6.17 -0.12
N LEU A 188 -2.40 -6.81 0.51
CA LEU A 188 -1.68 -7.95 -0.03
C LEU A 188 -2.35 -9.24 0.39
N VAL A 189 -2.69 -10.10 -0.57
CA VAL A 189 -3.43 -11.35 -0.32
C VAL A 189 -2.68 -12.57 -0.80
N LYS A 190 -2.88 -13.70 -0.14
CA LYS A 190 -2.25 -14.99 -0.47
C LYS A 190 -3.22 -16.01 -1.06
#